data_AF-A0A3R7AFI1-F1
#
_entry.id   AF-A0A3R7AFI1-F1
#
_cell.length_a   1.000
_cell.length_b   1.000
_cell.length_c   1.000
_cell.angle_alpha   90.00
_cell.angle_beta   90.00
_cell.angle_gamma   90.00
#
_symmetry.space_group_name_H-M   'P 1'
#
loop_
_entity.id
_entity.type
_entity.pdbx_description
1 polymer ?
#
loop_
_entity_poly.entity_id
_entity_poly.type
_entity_poly.pdbx_seq_one_letter_code
_entity_poly.pdbx_strand_id
1 'polypeptide(L)'
;MVQVAMTMPHQSFSTDAMKKDLGYRPPIHRLLYSSNSTIEEVFDVLASRVSPYDSKGSDAFFYKCLQHDSLSPTFVHAVMAYFNNFLRDDPAGPSDGTMASVMSLMIKYAWMQASFALAALKHGHEGLVRSIMDDLHVLRYQFSRAEAAVWEASFEPRLLDAGHDTNSSATGTTDDWRVCTHCGTSLEKLKVRPFETAQLLQAVRALCTAPSKHRSAAIPTKTSMLKERALAEFEAWLARRHAQMHFIVDGPNVAYLNQNFEGGAFRFDYVDRVIAELEADGHVVSVTMPSIYFNEVSLLSVKASTASRRLQKEGKKVHRTRTNADKAFLDKWEARDQAFKCRRENVRVVTNDFMRDHIVVLADQFHISRDLIDRWRDSTIVGVRVLDRTLKPDGVTSTSNSATSALQVEIVESLPYSLVVQGHGDSIYHIPLARSIGANDPPEWLCLSRGTRR
;
A
#
# COMPACT_ATOMS: atom_id res chain seq x y z
N MET A 1 65.26 -35.08 2.89
CA MET A 1 64.97 -33.68 3.23
C MET A 1 63.49 -33.47 2.91
N VAL A 2 62.56 -33.76 3.83
CA VAL A 2 62.30 -33.09 5.12
C VAL A 2 61.87 -31.65 4.90
N GLN A 3 60.56 -31.46 5.00
CA GLN A 3 59.84 -30.19 4.93
C GLN A 3 59.72 -29.64 6.36
N VAL A 4 60.06 -28.37 6.59
CA VAL A 4 59.92 -27.72 7.91
C VAL A 4 58.88 -26.61 7.79
N ALA A 5 57.83 -26.70 8.60
CA ALA A 5 56.83 -25.65 8.71
C ALA A 5 57.29 -24.58 9.70
N MET A 6 57.01 -23.31 9.41
CA MET A 6 57.02 -22.24 10.41
C MET A 6 55.58 -21.83 10.72
N THR A 7 55.12 -22.17 11.92
CA THR A 7 53.86 -21.72 12.48
C THR A 7 53.98 -20.31 13.02
N MET A 8 53.08 -19.40 12.63
CA MET A 8 52.79 -18.19 13.39
C MET A 8 51.52 -18.39 14.23
N PRO A 9 51.46 -17.89 15.48
CA PRO A 9 50.33 -18.14 16.37
C PRO A 9 49.12 -17.27 16.01
N HIS A 10 47.99 -17.90 15.70
CA HIS A 10 46.69 -17.23 15.70
C HIS A 10 46.28 -16.88 17.14
N GLN A 11 46.54 -15.65 17.58
CA GLN A 11 45.86 -15.10 18.75
C GLN A 11 44.41 -14.78 18.39
N SER A 12 43.48 -15.62 18.87
CA SER A 12 42.05 -15.37 18.79
C SER A 12 41.64 -14.28 19.78
N PHE A 13 41.50 -13.04 19.30
CA PHE A 13 40.91 -11.94 20.07
C PHE A 13 39.42 -12.23 20.34
N SER A 14 39.15 -12.92 21.45
CA SER A 14 37.79 -13.22 21.91
C SER A 14 37.11 -11.95 22.41
N THR A 15 36.17 -11.42 21.62
CA THR A 15 35.39 -10.21 21.94
C THR A 15 34.20 -10.48 22.86
N ASP A 16 34.03 -11.71 23.37
CA ASP A 16 32.89 -12.07 24.23
C ASP A 16 32.98 -11.50 25.66
N ALA A 17 34.16 -11.05 26.10
CA ALA A 17 34.34 -10.48 27.44
C ALA A 17 33.60 -9.15 27.68
N MET A 18 33.37 -8.34 26.63
CA MET A 18 32.78 -6.99 26.77
C MET A 18 31.25 -6.94 26.57
N LYS A 19 30.56 -8.09 26.47
CA LYS A 19 29.15 -8.17 26.05
C LYS A 19 28.11 -8.19 27.18
N LYS A 20 28.47 -7.81 28.42
CA LYS A 20 27.57 -7.93 29.59
C LYS A 20 26.87 -6.65 30.05
N ASP A 21 27.45 -5.47 29.85
CA ASP A 21 26.87 -4.20 30.35
C ASP A 21 25.99 -3.45 29.32
N LEU A 22 25.86 -4.00 28.11
CA LEU A 22 24.92 -3.51 27.09
C LEU A 22 23.98 -4.65 26.69
N GLY A 23 22.69 -4.47 26.96
CA GLY A 23 21.66 -5.51 26.77
C GLY A 23 21.66 -6.11 25.37
N TYR A 24 21.61 -7.45 25.30
CA TYR A 24 21.78 -8.24 24.08
C TYR A 24 20.88 -7.76 22.92
N ARG A 25 21.48 -7.06 21.94
CA ARG A 25 20.83 -6.74 20.67
C ARG A 25 21.25 -7.79 19.63
N PRO A 26 20.31 -8.52 19.01
CA PRO A 26 20.67 -9.52 17.99
C PRO A 26 21.32 -8.84 16.77
N PRO A 27 22.24 -9.51 16.05
CA PRO A 27 22.82 -8.97 14.82
C PRO A 27 21.74 -8.67 13.78
N ILE A 28 21.82 -7.52 13.08
CA ILE A 28 20.83 -7.11 12.06
C ILE A 28 20.65 -8.20 10.99
N HIS A 29 21.74 -8.82 10.55
CA HIS A 29 21.72 -9.96 9.63
C HIS A 29 20.87 -11.15 10.14
N ARG A 30 20.71 -11.38 11.46
CA ARG A 30 19.81 -12.43 11.97
C ARG A 30 18.34 -12.00 11.95
N LEU A 31 18.05 -10.71 12.02
CA LEU A 31 16.69 -10.17 11.90
C LEU A 31 16.24 -10.10 10.42
N LEU A 32 17.11 -9.69 9.50
CA LEU A 32 16.82 -9.62 8.06
C LEU A 32 16.42 -10.95 7.41
N TYR A 33 16.82 -12.07 8.02
CA TYR A 33 16.45 -13.43 7.59
C TYR A 33 15.58 -14.17 8.63
N SER A 34 15.01 -13.45 9.61
CA SER A 34 13.96 -13.95 10.51
C SER A 34 12.66 -14.08 9.74
N SER A 35 11.98 -15.23 9.82
CA SER A 35 10.66 -15.43 9.19
C SER A 35 9.53 -14.59 9.83
N ASN A 36 9.81 -13.92 10.94
CA ASN A 36 8.82 -13.30 11.81
C ASN A 36 9.05 -11.79 12.00
N SER A 37 9.99 -11.18 11.28
CA SER A 37 10.36 -9.77 11.45
C SER A 37 10.12 -8.98 10.17
N THR A 38 9.44 -7.82 10.26
CA THR A 38 9.24 -6.92 9.13
C THR A 38 10.47 -6.05 8.88
N ILE A 39 10.57 -5.43 7.70
CA ILE A 39 11.71 -4.56 7.37
C ILE A 39 11.71 -3.29 8.24
N GLU A 40 10.53 -2.83 8.66
CA GLU A 40 10.32 -1.76 9.62
C GLU A 40 10.82 -2.14 11.03
N GLU A 41 10.47 -3.32 11.55
CA GLU A 41 10.98 -3.80 12.85
C GLU A 41 12.51 -3.97 12.85
N VAL A 42 13.10 -4.40 11.72
CA VAL A 42 14.56 -4.42 11.58
C VAL A 42 15.15 -3.02 11.55
N PHE A 43 14.49 -2.06 10.90
CA PHE A 43 14.92 -0.67 10.87
C PHE A 43 14.90 -0.02 12.25
N ASP A 44 13.86 -0.23 13.07
CA ASP A 44 13.83 0.29 14.45
C ASP A 44 15.01 -0.24 15.28
N VAL A 45 15.33 -1.53 15.13
CA VAL A 45 16.48 -2.16 15.80
C VAL A 45 17.84 -1.72 15.20
N LEU A 46 17.87 -1.23 13.97
CA LEU A 46 19.04 -0.61 13.34
C LEU A 46 19.23 0.85 13.80
N ALA A 47 18.19 1.68 13.66
CA ALA A 47 18.16 3.10 14.04
C ALA A 47 18.42 3.32 15.54
N SER A 48 18.05 2.36 16.40
CA SER A 48 18.41 2.39 17.83
C SER A 48 19.93 2.32 18.11
N ARG A 49 20.77 2.00 17.12
CA ARG A 49 22.24 1.86 17.23
C ARG A 49 22.92 3.17 16.83
N VAL A 50 23.00 4.09 17.79
CA VAL A 50 23.50 5.45 17.55
C VAL A 50 25.02 5.60 17.51
N SER A 51 25.79 4.67 18.09
CA SER A 51 27.25 4.61 17.91
C SER A 51 27.85 3.30 18.45
N PRO A 52 28.91 2.73 17.82
CA PRO A 52 29.28 2.95 16.42
C PRO A 52 28.19 2.41 15.49
N TYR A 53 28.14 2.88 14.24
CA TYR A 53 27.11 2.42 13.30
C TYR A 53 27.39 0.97 12.86
N ASP A 54 26.34 0.15 12.79
CA ASP A 54 26.44 -1.24 12.35
C ASP A 54 26.58 -1.30 10.82
N SER A 55 27.75 -0.90 10.30
CA SER A 55 28.00 -0.72 8.86
C SER A 55 27.66 -1.99 8.04
N LYS A 56 27.98 -3.19 8.58
CA LYS A 56 27.61 -4.47 7.94
C LYS A 56 26.12 -4.82 8.06
N GLY A 57 25.47 -4.45 9.17
CA GLY A 57 24.03 -4.54 9.31
C GLY A 57 23.29 -3.58 8.35
N SER A 58 23.83 -2.39 8.17
CA SER A 58 23.32 -1.32 7.31
C SER A 58 23.40 -1.72 5.84
N ASP A 59 24.56 -2.18 5.37
CA ASP A 59 24.78 -2.71 4.01
C ASP A 59 23.72 -3.77 3.64
N ALA A 60 23.59 -4.80 4.48
CA ALA A 60 22.59 -5.86 4.31
C ALA A 60 21.14 -5.35 4.39
N PHE A 61 20.87 -4.32 5.20
CA PHE A 61 19.55 -3.71 5.34
C PHE A 61 19.15 -2.86 4.13
N PHE A 62 20.03 -1.99 3.63
CA PHE A 62 19.76 -1.20 2.42
C PHE A 62 19.64 -2.08 1.19
N TYR A 63 20.47 -3.12 1.07
CA TYR A 63 20.32 -4.14 0.04
C TYR A 63 18.97 -4.88 0.15
N LYS A 64 18.48 -5.13 1.37
CA LYS A 64 17.13 -5.68 1.58
C LYS A 64 16.02 -4.70 1.20
N CYS A 65 16.21 -3.39 1.42
CA CYS A 65 15.28 -2.35 0.96
C CYS A 65 15.21 -2.28 -0.58
N LEU A 66 16.34 -2.46 -1.27
CA LEU A 66 16.36 -2.57 -2.74
C LEU A 66 15.54 -3.77 -3.25
N GLN A 67 15.67 -4.93 -2.58
CA GLN A 67 14.90 -6.13 -2.86
C GLN A 67 13.39 -6.03 -2.53
N HIS A 68 12.92 -4.95 -1.90
CA HIS A 68 11.52 -4.81 -1.51
C HIS A 68 10.71 -4.14 -2.62
N ASP A 69 9.65 -4.79 -3.12
CA ASP A 69 8.95 -4.36 -4.34
C ASP A 69 8.31 -2.97 -4.22
N SER A 70 7.81 -2.64 -3.02
CA SER A 70 7.37 -1.28 -2.66
C SER A 70 7.61 -1.01 -1.18
N LEU A 71 8.05 0.20 -0.86
CA LEU A 71 8.21 0.73 0.49
C LEU A 71 7.32 1.98 0.61
N SER A 72 6.85 2.30 1.82
CA SER A 72 6.08 3.55 2.00
C SER A 72 7.01 4.77 1.90
N PRO A 73 6.56 5.91 1.34
CA PRO A 73 7.40 7.12 1.27
C PRO A 73 7.91 7.55 2.66
N THR A 74 7.04 7.50 3.67
CA THR A 74 7.38 7.79 5.08
C THR A 74 8.49 6.90 5.64
N PHE A 75 8.52 5.61 5.27
CA PHE A 75 9.61 4.71 5.66
C PHE A 75 10.91 5.00 4.90
N VAL A 76 10.85 5.23 3.60
CA VAL A 76 12.02 5.61 2.79
C VAL A 76 12.66 6.89 3.35
N HIS A 77 11.85 7.89 3.72
CA HIS A 77 12.33 9.12 4.34
C HIS A 77 13.04 8.89 5.68
N ALA A 78 12.51 8.02 6.54
CA ALA A 78 13.18 7.63 7.79
C ALA A 78 14.52 6.93 7.52
N VAL A 79 14.58 6.05 6.51
CA VAL A 79 15.78 5.34 6.07
C VAL A 79 16.85 6.30 5.51
N MET A 80 16.47 7.30 4.71
CA MET A 80 17.39 8.33 4.22
C MET A 80 17.86 9.26 5.34
N ALA A 81 16.98 9.62 6.30
CA ALA A 81 17.37 10.42 7.47
C ALA A 81 18.38 9.68 8.36
N TYR A 82 18.20 8.36 8.57
CA TYR A 82 19.19 7.52 9.26
C TYR A 82 20.55 7.51 8.53
N PHE A 83 20.56 7.39 7.20
CA PHE A 83 21.78 7.42 6.41
C PHE A 83 22.49 8.79 6.46
N ASN A 84 21.74 9.89 6.40
CA ASN A 84 22.30 11.25 6.55
C ASN A 84 22.89 11.48 7.96
N ASN A 85 22.35 10.83 8.99
CA ASN A 85 22.98 10.81 10.32
C ASN A 85 24.27 9.97 10.31
N PHE A 86 24.26 8.76 9.73
CA PHE A 86 25.46 7.92 9.59
C PHE A 86 26.61 8.65 8.88
N LEU A 87 26.34 9.36 7.77
CA LEU A 87 27.33 10.17 7.05
C LEU A 87 27.92 11.33 7.86
N ARG A 88 27.20 11.84 8.87
CA ARG A 88 27.62 12.98 9.70
C ARG A 88 28.29 12.55 11.00
N ASP A 89 27.81 11.46 11.59
CA ASP A 89 28.10 11.08 12.98
C ASP A 89 29.15 9.95 13.09
N ASP A 90 29.48 9.25 11.99
CA ASP A 90 30.53 8.22 11.96
C ASP A 90 31.75 8.63 11.10
N PRO A 91 32.92 8.95 11.70
CA PRO A 91 34.11 9.36 10.96
C PRO A 91 34.73 8.28 10.06
N ALA A 92 34.37 7.00 10.22
CA ALA A 92 34.81 5.93 9.33
C ALA A 92 33.88 5.77 8.11
N GLY A 93 32.64 6.24 8.22
CA GLY A 93 31.65 6.28 7.15
C GLY A 93 31.03 4.92 6.75
N PRO A 94 30.08 4.94 5.81
CA PRO A 94 29.48 3.75 5.21
C PRO A 94 30.48 2.99 4.30
N SER A 95 30.30 1.68 4.15
CA SER A 95 31.05 0.89 3.17
C SER A 95 30.65 1.21 1.72
N ASP A 96 31.49 0.88 0.73
CA ASP A 96 31.15 1.04 -0.70
C ASP A 96 29.86 0.30 -1.08
N GLY A 97 29.60 -0.87 -0.48
CA GLY A 97 28.34 -1.63 -0.66
C GLY A 97 27.13 -0.89 -0.08
N THR A 98 27.31 -0.27 1.10
CA THR A 98 26.30 0.58 1.73
C THR A 98 26.01 1.79 0.84
N MET A 99 27.05 2.49 0.38
CA MET A 99 26.96 3.64 -0.53
C MET A 99 26.22 3.29 -1.82
N ALA A 100 26.66 2.23 -2.52
CA ALA A 100 26.04 1.79 -3.77
C ALA A 100 24.58 1.35 -3.58
N SER A 101 24.28 0.69 -2.47
CA SER A 101 22.91 0.29 -2.11
C SER A 101 22.01 1.51 -1.87
N VAL A 102 22.50 2.53 -1.14
CA VAL A 102 21.72 3.74 -0.84
C VAL A 102 21.59 4.65 -2.05
N MET A 103 22.62 4.83 -2.88
CA MET A 103 22.49 5.57 -4.15
C MET A 103 21.44 4.92 -5.06
N SER A 104 21.45 3.59 -5.18
CA SER A 104 20.43 2.84 -5.92
C SER A 104 19.03 3.02 -5.32
N LEU A 105 18.93 3.13 -4.00
CA LEU A 105 17.67 3.35 -3.27
C LEU A 105 17.14 4.77 -3.49
N MET A 106 18.03 5.78 -3.47
CA MET A 106 17.73 7.18 -3.75
C MET A 106 17.28 7.39 -5.20
N ILE A 107 17.83 6.65 -6.17
CA ILE A 107 17.36 6.65 -7.57
C ILE A 107 15.98 5.96 -7.67
N LYS A 108 15.84 4.76 -7.09
CA LYS A 108 14.59 3.95 -7.10
C LYS A 108 13.40 4.69 -6.49
N TYR A 109 13.63 5.54 -5.50
CA TYR A 109 12.61 6.31 -4.80
C TYR A 109 12.74 7.83 -5.01
N ALA A 110 13.31 8.28 -6.12
CA ALA A 110 13.31 9.67 -6.60
C ALA A 110 13.95 10.76 -5.71
N TRP A 111 14.69 10.38 -4.66
CA TRP A 111 15.26 11.30 -3.67
C TRP A 111 16.40 12.16 -4.25
N MET A 112 17.20 11.58 -5.17
CA MET A 112 18.20 12.34 -5.93
C MET A 112 17.54 13.36 -6.86
N GLN A 113 16.46 12.97 -7.53
CA GLN A 113 15.71 13.81 -8.45
C GLN A 113 15.17 15.07 -7.72
N ALA A 114 14.55 14.92 -6.55
CA ALA A 114 14.14 16.07 -5.73
C ALA A 114 15.32 17.00 -5.38
N SER A 115 16.49 16.44 -5.03
CA SER A 115 17.69 17.24 -4.75
C SER A 115 18.22 18.00 -5.99
N PHE A 116 18.17 17.37 -7.18
CA PHE A 116 18.57 17.99 -8.43
C PHE A 116 17.58 19.07 -8.93
N ALA A 117 16.28 18.89 -8.74
CA ALA A 117 15.29 19.91 -9.10
C ALA A 117 15.50 21.20 -8.29
N LEU A 118 15.82 21.07 -7.00
CA LEU A 118 16.13 22.22 -6.15
C LEU A 118 17.38 22.99 -6.61
N ALA A 119 18.42 22.29 -7.07
CA ALA A 119 19.60 22.90 -7.66
C ALA A 119 19.30 23.54 -9.03
N ALA A 120 18.55 22.86 -9.88
CA ALA A 120 18.13 23.36 -11.20
C ALA A 120 17.29 24.64 -11.09
N LEU A 121 16.38 24.72 -10.10
CA LEU A 121 15.61 25.91 -9.77
C LEU A 121 16.51 27.08 -9.34
N LYS A 122 17.47 26.85 -8.43
CA LYS A 122 18.42 27.88 -7.97
C LYS A 122 19.30 28.45 -9.09
N HIS A 123 19.51 27.70 -10.16
CA HIS A 123 20.29 28.12 -11.33
C HIS A 123 19.43 28.48 -12.55
N GLY A 124 18.10 28.55 -12.42
CA GLY A 124 17.19 28.98 -13.50
C GLY A 124 17.06 28.01 -14.68
N HIS A 125 17.36 26.73 -14.49
CA HIS A 125 17.34 25.71 -15.54
C HIS A 125 15.93 25.13 -15.78
N GLU A 126 14.97 25.99 -16.16
CA GLU A 126 13.54 25.68 -16.30
C GLU A 126 13.21 24.37 -17.04
N GLY A 127 13.91 24.06 -18.13
CA GLY A 127 13.71 22.82 -18.89
C GLY A 127 14.06 21.56 -18.09
N LEU A 128 15.13 21.63 -17.28
CA LEU A 128 15.54 20.55 -16.38
C LEU A 128 14.58 20.44 -15.19
N VAL A 129 14.10 21.56 -14.65
CA VAL A 129 13.10 21.58 -13.58
C VAL A 129 11.82 20.87 -14.03
N ARG A 130 11.27 21.22 -15.21
CA ARG A 130 10.06 20.57 -15.74
C ARG A 130 10.27 19.07 -15.91
N SER A 131 11.37 18.66 -16.56
CA SER A 131 11.71 17.25 -16.76
C SER A 131 11.79 16.46 -15.46
N ILE A 132 12.31 17.07 -14.38
CA ILE A 132 12.40 16.39 -13.08
C ILE A 132 11.03 16.36 -12.37
N MET A 133 10.20 17.40 -12.52
CA MET A 133 8.82 17.37 -12.00
C MET A 133 7.98 16.29 -12.69
N ASP A 134 8.21 16.06 -13.99
CA ASP A 134 7.61 14.95 -14.75
C ASP A 134 8.09 13.58 -14.23
N ASP A 135 9.38 13.42 -13.92
CA ASP A 135 9.91 12.21 -13.27
C ASP A 135 9.28 11.99 -11.87
N LEU A 136 9.20 13.03 -11.05
CA LEU A 136 8.59 12.97 -9.71
C LEU A 136 7.08 12.67 -9.76
N HIS A 137 6.39 13.13 -10.80
CA HIS A 137 4.99 12.78 -11.09
C HIS A 137 4.84 11.28 -11.40
N VAL A 138 5.63 10.76 -12.35
CA VAL A 138 5.59 9.33 -12.76
C VAL A 138 5.98 8.41 -11.61
N LEU A 139 6.94 8.81 -10.79
CA LEU A 139 7.39 8.07 -9.59
C LEU A 139 6.46 8.28 -8.38
N ARG A 140 5.41 9.10 -8.51
CA ARG A 140 4.42 9.45 -7.46
C ARG A 140 5.08 9.92 -6.15
N TYR A 141 6.16 10.68 -6.27
CA TYR A 141 6.97 11.08 -5.12
C TYR A 141 6.20 12.01 -4.17
N GLN A 142 6.49 11.89 -2.88
CA GLN A 142 5.88 12.69 -1.81
C GLN A 142 6.98 13.21 -0.90
N PHE A 143 7.03 14.52 -0.65
CA PHE A 143 8.06 15.15 0.17
C PHE A 143 7.82 14.87 1.65
N SER A 144 8.88 14.62 2.42
CA SER A 144 8.82 14.83 3.87
C SER A 144 8.64 16.33 4.18
N ARG A 145 8.05 16.66 5.34
CA ARG A 145 7.98 18.07 5.81
C ARG A 145 9.37 18.72 5.90
N ALA A 146 10.43 17.94 6.12
CA ALA A 146 11.80 18.43 6.15
C ALA A 146 12.30 18.86 4.76
N GLU A 147 12.03 18.07 3.71
CA GLU A 147 12.33 18.48 2.33
C GLU A 147 11.48 19.68 1.90
N ALA A 148 10.19 19.69 2.25
CA ALA A 148 9.31 20.82 1.94
C ALA A 148 9.85 22.13 2.54
N ALA A 149 10.24 22.13 3.82
CA ALA A 149 10.84 23.29 4.48
C ALA A 149 12.20 23.68 3.88
N VAL A 150 13.03 22.71 3.47
CA VAL A 150 14.32 22.97 2.77
C VAL A 150 14.09 23.59 1.39
N TRP A 151 13.02 23.20 0.69
CA TRP A 151 12.60 23.80 -0.57
C TRP A 151 12.06 25.22 -0.36
N GLU A 152 11.12 25.43 0.57
CA GLU A 152 10.56 26.75 0.90
C GLU A 152 11.65 27.76 1.30
N ALA A 153 12.52 27.39 2.25
CA ALA A 153 13.65 28.23 2.67
C ALA A 153 14.72 28.44 1.58
N SER A 154 14.62 27.72 0.46
CA SER A 154 15.50 27.85 -0.70
C SER A 154 14.97 28.76 -1.81
N PHE A 155 13.72 29.22 -1.73
CA PHE A 155 13.16 30.20 -2.66
C PHE A 155 13.34 31.63 -2.14
N GLU A 156 14.09 32.47 -2.85
CA GLU A 156 14.04 33.91 -2.59
C GLU A 156 12.65 34.46 -2.98
N PRO A 157 12.04 35.38 -2.19
CA PRO A 157 10.76 36.06 -2.51
C PRO A 157 10.75 36.96 -3.76
N ARG A 158 11.70 36.77 -4.70
CA ARG A 158 11.90 37.62 -5.89
C ARG A 158 11.42 36.98 -7.20
N LEU A 159 11.09 35.68 -7.21
CA LEU A 159 10.73 34.93 -8.42
C LEU A 159 9.57 33.94 -8.24
N LEU A 160 9.33 33.46 -7.01
CA LEU A 160 8.30 32.49 -6.65
C LEU A 160 7.68 32.91 -5.31
N ASP A 161 6.40 32.62 -5.16
CA ASP A 161 5.65 32.64 -3.91
C ASP A 161 5.39 31.18 -3.51
N ALA A 162 5.74 30.82 -2.29
CA ALA A 162 5.81 29.43 -1.83
C ALA A 162 5.16 29.31 -0.46
N GLY A 163 4.24 28.36 -0.33
CA GLY A 163 3.50 28.16 0.91
C GLY A 163 2.83 26.79 0.99
N HIS A 164 2.60 26.36 2.23
CA HIS A 164 1.80 25.17 2.52
C HIS A 164 0.32 25.41 2.18
N ASP A 165 -0.27 24.55 1.37
CA ASP A 165 -1.68 24.26 1.45
C ASP A 165 -1.91 23.25 2.58
N THR A 166 -2.04 23.78 3.80
CA THR A 166 -2.70 23.07 4.89
C THR A 166 -4.21 23.21 4.65
N ASN A 167 -4.85 22.18 4.10
CA ASN A 167 -6.28 22.17 3.79
C ASN A 167 -7.13 21.99 5.09
N SER A 168 -6.87 22.83 6.09
CA SER A 168 -7.26 22.69 7.50
C SER A 168 -8.67 23.19 7.78
N SER A 169 -9.66 22.58 7.13
CA SER A 169 -11.07 22.72 7.48
C SER A 169 -11.69 21.34 7.70
N ALA A 170 -11.77 20.91 8.96
CA ALA A 170 -12.46 19.69 9.39
C ALA A 170 -14.01 19.79 9.26
N THR A 171 -14.50 20.81 8.58
CA THR A 171 -15.91 21.10 8.28
C THR A 171 -16.15 21.42 6.80
N GLY A 172 -15.13 21.32 5.93
CA GLY A 172 -15.26 21.49 4.49
C GLY A 172 -15.98 20.32 3.82
N THR A 173 -16.67 20.60 2.71
CA THR A 173 -17.24 19.56 1.84
C THR A 173 -16.16 18.97 0.93
N THR A 174 -16.39 17.78 0.38
CA THR A 174 -15.38 17.06 -0.42
C THR A 174 -14.95 17.75 -1.72
N ASP A 175 -15.70 18.76 -2.18
CA ASP A 175 -15.32 19.58 -3.34
C ASP A 175 -14.39 20.76 -2.95
N ASP A 176 -14.41 21.24 -1.70
CA ASP A 176 -13.50 22.30 -1.23
C ASP A 176 -12.03 21.85 -1.33
N TRP A 177 -11.76 20.59 -0.97
CA TRP A 177 -10.42 19.98 -1.01
C TRP A 177 -9.84 19.88 -2.42
N ARG A 178 -10.62 20.13 -3.49
CA ARG A 178 -10.09 20.15 -4.86
C ARG A 178 -9.25 21.38 -5.16
N VAL A 179 -9.40 22.47 -4.41
CA VAL A 179 -8.75 23.75 -4.74
C VAL A 179 -7.57 23.97 -3.80
N CYS A 180 -6.39 24.27 -4.36
CA CYS A 180 -5.24 24.64 -3.57
C CYS A 180 -5.50 25.97 -2.85
N THR A 181 -5.51 25.97 -1.52
CA THR A 181 -5.84 27.18 -0.73
C THR A 181 -4.85 28.32 -0.92
N HIS A 182 -3.60 28.01 -1.31
CA HIS A 182 -2.53 28.98 -1.56
C HIS A 182 -2.70 29.73 -2.89
N CYS A 183 -2.87 29.02 -4.02
CA CYS A 183 -2.86 29.63 -5.35
C CYS A 183 -4.22 29.61 -6.10
N GLY A 184 -5.26 29.01 -5.51
CA GLY A 184 -6.59 28.90 -6.11
C GLY A 184 -6.71 27.96 -7.31
N THR A 185 -5.66 27.18 -7.63
CA THR A 185 -5.67 26.22 -8.74
C THR A 185 -6.23 24.87 -8.30
N SER A 186 -7.06 24.24 -9.14
CA SER A 186 -7.66 22.95 -8.83
C SER A 186 -6.68 21.78 -9.00
N LEU A 187 -6.51 20.97 -7.96
CA LEU A 187 -5.78 19.70 -7.98
C LEU A 187 -6.51 18.66 -8.84
N GLU A 188 -5.79 17.99 -9.73
CA GLU A 188 -6.36 17.03 -10.67
C GLU A 188 -6.54 15.63 -10.06
N LYS A 189 -7.62 14.95 -10.47
CA LYS A 189 -7.79 13.50 -10.35
C LYS A 189 -7.37 12.85 -11.66
N LEU A 190 -6.21 12.20 -11.70
CA LEU A 190 -5.71 11.60 -12.91
C LEU A 190 -6.56 10.39 -13.32
N LYS A 191 -7.04 10.41 -14.56
CA LYS A 191 -7.94 9.40 -15.12
C LYS A 191 -7.14 8.27 -15.78
N VAL A 192 -7.74 7.07 -15.86
CA VAL A 192 -7.24 6.00 -16.72
C VAL A 192 -7.74 6.25 -18.14
N ARG A 193 -6.85 6.27 -19.14
CA ARG A 193 -7.23 6.51 -20.55
C ARG A 193 -7.85 5.24 -21.16
N PRO A 194 -8.68 5.34 -22.22
CA PRO A 194 -9.35 4.17 -22.80
C PRO A 194 -8.40 3.06 -23.28
N PHE A 195 -7.24 3.41 -23.86
CA PHE A 195 -6.25 2.43 -24.30
C PHE A 195 -5.56 1.74 -23.11
N GLU A 196 -5.29 2.46 -22.02
CA GLU A 196 -4.72 1.92 -20.79
C GLU A 196 -5.71 0.96 -20.10
N THR A 197 -7.00 1.28 -20.16
CA THR A 197 -8.09 0.40 -19.70
C THR A 197 -8.17 -0.91 -20.50
N ALA A 198 -7.81 -0.87 -21.79
CA ALA A 198 -7.70 -2.06 -22.62
C ALA A 198 -6.43 -2.88 -22.28
N GLN A 199 -5.29 -2.21 -22.06
CA GLN A 199 -4.03 -2.84 -21.64
C GLN A 199 -4.19 -3.57 -20.28
N LEU A 200 -4.78 -2.90 -19.29
CA LEU A 200 -5.12 -3.49 -17.98
C LEU A 200 -6.05 -4.70 -18.14
N LEU A 201 -7.10 -4.60 -18.96
CA LEU A 201 -8.02 -5.71 -19.20
C LEU A 201 -7.32 -6.90 -19.87
N GLN A 202 -6.39 -6.67 -20.78
CA GLN A 202 -5.60 -7.72 -21.44
C GLN A 202 -4.69 -8.45 -20.44
N ALA A 203 -3.99 -7.73 -19.57
CA ALA A 203 -3.15 -8.31 -18.52
C ALA A 203 -3.98 -9.12 -17.50
N VAL A 204 -5.10 -8.57 -17.02
CA VAL A 204 -6.02 -9.27 -16.11
C VAL A 204 -6.63 -10.52 -16.78
N ARG A 205 -7.00 -10.44 -18.07
CA ARG A 205 -7.49 -11.61 -18.82
C ARG A 205 -6.44 -12.72 -18.86
N ALA A 206 -5.19 -12.39 -19.17
CA ALA A 206 -4.08 -13.34 -19.20
C ALA A 206 -3.81 -13.95 -17.81
N LEU A 207 -3.88 -13.16 -16.73
CA LEU A 207 -3.79 -13.67 -15.35
C LEU A 207 -4.89 -14.67 -15.01
N CYS A 208 -6.14 -14.37 -15.39
CA CYS A 208 -7.27 -15.27 -15.18
C CYS A 208 -7.10 -16.59 -15.95
N THR A 209 -6.60 -16.57 -17.19
CA THR A 209 -6.47 -17.77 -18.04
C THR A 209 -5.20 -18.58 -17.78
N ALA A 210 -4.12 -17.95 -17.30
CA ALA A 210 -2.81 -18.57 -17.09
C ALA A 210 -2.85 -19.92 -16.32
N PRO A 211 -1.97 -20.88 -16.67
CA PRO A 211 -1.79 -22.09 -15.88
C PRO A 211 -1.26 -21.74 -14.47
N SER A 212 -1.71 -22.47 -13.44
CA SER A 212 -1.24 -22.25 -12.08
C SER A 212 0.26 -22.52 -11.95
N LYS A 213 0.96 -21.75 -11.11
CA LYS A 213 2.44 -21.59 -11.01
C LYS A 213 3.26 -22.88 -10.72
N HIS A 214 2.63 -24.06 -10.68
CA HIS A 214 3.25 -25.35 -10.43
C HIS A 214 3.45 -26.25 -11.67
N ARG A 215 3.17 -25.77 -12.89
CA ARG A 215 3.54 -26.49 -14.13
C ARG A 215 4.12 -25.54 -15.18
N SER A 216 5.24 -25.96 -15.77
CA SER A 216 5.99 -25.25 -16.80
C SER A 216 5.18 -25.03 -18.08
N ALA A 217 5.48 -23.94 -18.78
CA ALA A 217 4.80 -23.54 -20.01
C ALA A 217 5.30 -24.34 -21.24
N ALA A 218 4.39 -24.55 -22.20
CA ALA A 218 4.68 -24.83 -23.62
C ALA A 218 3.37 -25.02 -24.43
N ILE A 219 2.34 -25.60 -23.81
CA ILE A 219 1.10 -26.03 -24.48
C ILE A 219 -0.11 -25.39 -23.80
N PRO A 220 -1.12 -24.89 -24.55
CA PRO A 220 -2.42 -24.53 -24.01
C PRO A 220 -3.09 -25.75 -23.37
N THR A 221 -2.89 -25.93 -22.06
CA THR A 221 -3.49 -27.05 -21.34
C THR A 221 -5.01 -26.98 -21.43
N LYS A 222 -5.69 -28.14 -21.34
CA LYS A 222 -7.17 -28.22 -21.30
C LYS A 222 -7.79 -27.25 -20.27
N THR A 223 -7.06 -26.97 -19.19
CA THR A 223 -7.40 -25.99 -18.15
C THR A 223 -7.46 -24.53 -18.65
N SER A 224 -6.59 -24.12 -19.58
CA SER A 224 -6.59 -22.75 -20.13
C SER A 224 -7.86 -22.53 -20.96
N MET A 225 -8.15 -23.42 -21.91
CA MET A 225 -9.36 -23.36 -22.73
C MET A 225 -10.65 -23.42 -21.88
N LEU A 226 -10.65 -24.20 -20.78
CA LEU A 226 -11.77 -24.21 -19.84
C LEU A 226 -11.92 -22.88 -19.07
N LYS A 227 -10.81 -22.25 -18.65
CA LYS A 227 -10.82 -20.91 -18.02
C LYS A 227 -11.27 -19.83 -19.01
N GLU A 228 -10.77 -19.84 -20.24
CA GLU A 228 -11.14 -18.92 -21.32
C GLU A 228 -12.63 -19.04 -21.65
N ARG A 229 -13.15 -20.27 -21.76
CA ARG A 229 -14.57 -20.54 -21.95
C ARG A 229 -15.41 -20.06 -20.76
N ALA A 230 -15.01 -20.38 -19.53
CA ALA A 230 -15.73 -19.93 -18.33
C ALA A 230 -15.74 -18.39 -18.22
N LEU A 231 -14.66 -17.72 -18.59
CA LEU A 231 -14.58 -16.26 -18.64
C LEU A 231 -15.47 -15.70 -19.75
N ALA A 232 -15.53 -16.30 -20.94
CA ALA A 232 -16.44 -15.88 -22.00
C ALA A 232 -17.92 -16.12 -21.65
N GLU A 233 -18.25 -17.23 -20.98
CA GLU A 233 -19.58 -17.51 -20.46
C GLU A 233 -19.98 -16.52 -19.34
N PHE A 234 -19.01 -16.11 -18.51
CA PHE A 234 -19.16 -15.04 -17.51
C PHE A 234 -19.37 -13.67 -18.17
N GLU A 235 -18.52 -13.24 -19.10
CA GLU A 235 -18.67 -12.00 -19.87
C GLU A 235 -20.01 -11.93 -20.61
N ALA A 236 -20.46 -13.04 -21.19
CA ALA A 236 -21.76 -13.13 -21.83
C ALA A 236 -22.93 -13.14 -20.83
N TRP A 237 -22.75 -13.67 -19.61
CA TRP A 237 -23.74 -13.55 -18.52
C TRP A 237 -23.82 -12.11 -18.00
N LEU A 238 -22.69 -11.43 -17.82
CA LEU A 238 -22.61 -10.00 -17.49
C LEU A 238 -23.35 -9.15 -18.54
N ALA A 239 -23.04 -9.34 -19.82
CA ALA A 239 -23.62 -8.55 -20.92
C ALA A 239 -25.14 -8.77 -21.12
N ARG A 240 -25.73 -9.81 -20.53
CA ARG A 240 -27.18 -10.11 -20.59
C ARG A 240 -27.97 -9.59 -19.38
N ARG A 241 -27.32 -9.08 -18.33
CA ARG A 241 -27.97 -8.69 -17.08
C ARG A 241 -27.47 -7.31 -16.61
N HIS A 242 -28.32 -6.32 -16.82
CA HIS A 242 -28.20 -4.93 -16.32
C HIS A 242 -27.07 -4.07 -16.93
N ALA A 243 -27.27 -2.75 -16.85
CA ALA A 243 -26.44 -1.72 -17.49
C ALA A 243 -26.12 -0.54 -16.56
N GLN A 244 -26.36 -0.69 -15.25
CA GLN A 244 -26.32 0.37 -14.25
C GLN A 244 -25.78 -0.16 -12.90
N MET A 245 -24.70 -0.96 -12.91
CA MET A 245 -24.04 -1.33 -11.66
C MET A 245 -23.20 -0.16 -11.15
N HIS A 246 -23.27 0.14 -9.85
CA HIS A 246 -22.47 1.19 -9.23
C HIS A 246 -21.34 0.61 -8.36
N PHE A 247 -21.57 -0.50 -7.65
CA PHE A 247 -20.59 -1.09 -6.74
C PHE A 247 -20.46 -2.61 -6.82
N ILE A 248 -19.22 -3.08 -6.62
CA ILE A 248 -18.85 -4.46 -6.36
C ILE A 248 -18.25 -4.56 -4.96
N VAL A 249 -18.78 -5.40 -4.08
CA VAL A 249 -18.27 -5.61 -2.71
C VAL A 249 -17.40 -6.85 -2.65
N ASP A 250 -16.17 -6.73 -2.17
CA ASP A 250 -15.29 -7.87 -1.87
C ASP A 250 -15.76 -8.57 -0.58
N GLY A 251 -16.66 -9.54 -0.75
CA GLY A 251 -17.33 -10.23 0.35
C GLY A 251 -16.36 -10.81 1.38
N PRO A 252 -15.31 -11.55 0.96
CA PRO A 252 -14.25 -11.99 1.87
C PRO A 252 -13.56 -10.84 2.60
N ASN A 253 -13.05 -9.82 1.90
CA ASN A 253 -12.29 -8.75 2.56
C ASN A 253 -13.14 -8.04 3.63
N VAL A 254 -14.39 -7.70 3.30
CA VAL A 254 -15.35 -7.08 4.21
C VAL A 254 -15.69 -7.99 5.40
N ALA A 255 -15.99 -9.27 5.16
CA ALA A 255 -16.35 -10.21 6.22
C ALA A 255 -15.19 -10.56 7.17
N TYR A 256 -13.94 -10.31 6.76
CA TYR A 256 -12.72 -10.55 7.54
C TYR A 256 -12.17 -9.31 8.29
N LEU A 257 -12.84 -8.16 8.22
CA LEU A 257 -12.44 -6.96 8.96
C LEU A 257 -12.47 -7.18 10.49
N ASN A 258 -11.55 -6.52 11.20
CA ASN A 258 -11.41 -6.50 12.66
C ASN A 258 -11.24 -7.88 13.35
N GLN A 259 -10.96 -8.97 12.64
CA GLN A 259 -10.86 -10.33 13.20
C GLN A 259 -9.55 -10.65 13.96
N ASN A 260 -9.01 -9.70 14.74
CA ASN A 260 -7.81 -9.92 15.55
C ASN A 260 -8.08 -10.66 16.88
N PHE A 261 -9.31 -11.14 17.11
CA PHE A 261 -9.75 -11.84 18.32
C PHE A 261 -9.77 -13.37 18.14
N GLU A 262 -9.70 -14.11 19.25
CA GLU A 262 -9.67 -15.58 19.21
C GLU A 262 -10.96 -16.16 18.61
N GLY A 263 -10.80 -17.01 17.59
CA GLY A 263 -11.92 -17.64 16.88
C GLY A 263 -12.39 -16.92 15.62
N GLY A 264 -11.72 -15.84 15.19
CA GLY A 264 -11.99 -15.05 13.97
C GLY A 264 -12.86 -15.73 12.90
N ALA A 265 -14.13 -15.34 12.85
CA ALA A 265 -15.17 -15.99 12.06
C ALA A 265 -15.82 -15.01 11.07
N PHE A 266 -15.85 -15.42 9.79
CA PHE A 266 -16.47 -14.68 8.67
C PHE A 266 -17.85 -14.10 9.03
N ARG A 267 -17.98 -12.77 8.97
CA ARG A 267 -19.17 -11.98 9.32
C ARG A 267 -20.03 -11.69 8.09
N PHE A 268 -21.10 -12.45 7.88
CA PHE A 268 -22.09 -12.16 6.82
C PHE A 268 -22.83 -10.85 7.07
N ASP A 269 -23.04 -10.49 8.33
CA ASP A 269 -23.72 -9.27 8.77
C ASP A 269 -22.92 -7.98 8.45
N TYR A 270 -21.59 -8.04 8.41
CA TYR A 270 -20.77 -6.92 7.91
C TYR A 270 -21.02 -6.65 6.43
N VAL A 271 -21.04 -7.70 5.61
CA VAL A 271 -21.30 -7.62 4.17
C VAL A 271 -22.73 -7.16 3.91
N ASP A 272 -23.71 -7.70 4.65
CA ASP A 272 -25.11 -7.32 4.54
C ASP A 272 -25.34 -5.84 4.88
N ARG A 273 -24.62 -5.32 5.90
CA ARG A 273 -24.68 -3.91 6.26
C ARG A 273 -24.04 -3.01 5.20
N VAL A 274 -22.86 -3.39 4.65
CA VAL A 274 -22.22 -2.66 3.55
C VAL A 274 -23.12 -2.57 2.32
N ILE A 275 -23.81 -3.66 1.97
CA ILE A 275 -24.81 -3.65 0.90
C ILE A 275 -25.97 -2.71 1.25
N ALA A 276 -26.49 -2.76 2.49
CA ALA A 276 -27.64 -1.97 2.91
C ALA A 276 -27.40 -0.44 2.94
N GLU A 277 -26.21 0.04 3.35
CA GLU A 277 -25.91 1.49 3.27
C GLU A 277 -25.87 1.94 1.80
N LEU A 278 -25.15 1.18 0.94
CA LEU A 278 -25.02 1.51 -0.49
C LEU A 278 -26.38 1.46 -1.22
N GLU A 279 -27.25 0.49 -0.90
CA GLU A 279 -28.63 0.44 -1.42
C GLU A 279 -29.48 1.62 -0.92
N ALA A 280 -29.24 2.13 0.30
CA ALA A 280 -29.94 3.30 0.84
C ALA A 280 -29.52 4.60 0.14
N ASP A 281 -28.25 4.72 -0.27
CA ASP A 281 -27.73 5.79 -1.15
C ASP A 281 -28.19 5.64 -2.62
N GLY A 282 -29.03 4.65 -2.92
CA GLY A 282 -29.59 4.42 -4.26
C GLY A 282 -28.65 3.70 -5.23
N HIS A 283 -27.59 3.05 -4.73
CA HIS A 283 -26.64 2.34 -5.56
C HIS A 283 -27.07 0.89 -5.87
N VAL A 284 -26.72 0.42 -7.08
CA VAL A 284 -26.86 -0.98 -7.46
C VAL A 284 -25.57 -1.71 -7.11
N VAL A 285 -25.68 -2.72 -6.24
CA VAL A 285 -24.56 -3.38 -5.56
C VAL A 285 -24.51 -4.86 -5.91
N SER A 286 -23.31 -5.45 -5.99
CA SER A 286 -23.13 -6.91 -6.05
C SER A 286 -21.95 -7.38 -5.21
N VAL A 287 -22.12 -8.39 -4.37
CA VAL A 287 -21.00 -9.03 -3.67
C VAL A 287 -20.28 -10.05 -4.56
N THR A 288 -18.94 -10.04 -4.54
CA THR A 288 -18.09 -11.10 -5.08
C THR A 288 -17.67 -12.04 -3.95
N MET A 289 -17.82 -13.35 -4.16
CA MET A 289 -17.58 -14.38 -3.16
C MET A 289 -17.07 -15.67 -3.81
N PRO A 290 -15.96 -16.29 -3.34
CA PRO A 290 -15.57 -17.62 -3.77
C PRO A 290 -16.63 -18.68 -3.41
N SER A 291 -16.87 -19.65 -4.30
CA SER A 291 -17.94 -20.66 -4.16
C SER A 291 -17.93 -21.41 -2.82
N ILE A 292 -16.75 -21.62 -2.22
CA ILE A 292 -16.58 -22.30 -0.92
C ILE A 292 -17.33 -21.64 0.25
N TYR A 293 -17.72 -20.36 0.16
CA TYR A 293 -18.49 -19.67 1.20
C TYR A 293 -20.01 -19.88 1.06
N PHE A 294 -20.48 -20.31 -0.12
CA PHE A 294 -21.87 -20.73 -0.36
C PHE A 294 -22.10 -22.22 -0.04
N ASN A 295 -21.07 -22.97 0.36
CA ASN A 295 -21.17 -24.37 0.75
C ASN A 295 -21.69 -24.51 2.20
N GLU A 296 -22.50 -25.52 2.49
CA GLU A 296 -23.01 -25.79 3.85
C GLU A 296 -21.88 -26.02 4.85
N VAL A 297 -20.81 -26.71 4.43
CA VAL A 297 -19.56 -26.87 5.17
C VAL A 297 -18.43 -26.20 4.38
N SER A 298 -17.82 -25.18 4.97
CA SER A 298 -16.67 -24.46 4.41
C SER A 298 -15.37 -24.80 5.15
N LEU A 299 -14.23 -24.59 4.50
CA LEU A 299 -12.90 -24.80 5.10
C LEU A 299 -12.47 -23.53 5.85
N LEU A 300 -12.19 -23.65 7.15
CA LEU A 300 -11.70 -22.53 7.95
C LEU A 300 -10.20 -22.31 7.69
N SER A 301 -9.90 -21.42 6.73
CA SER A 301 -8.56 -20.90 6.46
C SER A 301 -8.09 -19.87 7.50
N VAL A 302 -8.46 -20.07 8.78
CA VAL A 302 -8.15 -19.14 9.88
C VAL A 302 -6.66 -19.24 10.24
N LYS A 303 -5.92 -18.14 10.06
CA LYS A 303 -4.65 -17.94 10.76
C LYS A 303 -4.96 -17.66 12.24
N ALA A 304 -4.18 -18.28 13.12
CA ALA A 304 -4.22 -18.12 14.59
C ALA A 304 -5.47 -18.68 15.33
N SER A 305 -5.37 -19.97 15.68
CA SER A 305 -5.23 -20.29 17.11
C SER A 305 -4.04 -21.24 17.29
N THR A 306 -3.52 -21.39 18.50
CA THR A 306 -2.40 -22.31 18.77
C THR A 306 -2.83 -23.77 18.60
N ALA A 307 -4.09 -24.08 18.90
CA ALA A 307 -4.71 -25.39 18.63
C ALA A 307 -4.85 -25.64 17.12
N SER A 308 -5.39 -24.69 16.35
CA SER A 308 -5.53 -24.81 14.89
C SER A 308 -4.18 -24.96 14.19
N ARG A 309 -3.11 -24.31 14.68
CA ARG A 309 -1.75 -24.52 14.17
C ARG A 309 -1.16 -25.89 14.52
N ARG A 310 -1.56 -26.53 15.63
CA ARG A 310 -1.22 -27.94 15.91
C ARG A 310 -2.00 -28.90 15.00
N LEU A 311 -3.31 -28.72 14.89
CA LEU A 311 -4.18 -29.52 14.01
C LEU A 311 -3.73 -29.47 12.54
N GLN A 312 -3.36 -28.29 12.02
CA GLN A 312 -2.79 -28.16 10.67
C GLN A 312 -1.44 -28.88 10.51
N LYS A 313 -0.56 -28.87 11.54
CA LYS A 313 0.69 -29.67 11.54
C LYS A 313 0.42 -31.18 11.60
N GLU A 314 -0.71 -31.59 12.19
CA GLU A 314 -1.22 -32.97 12.18
C GLU A 314 -1.99 -33.31 10.89
N GLY A 315 -2.04 -32.40 9.90
CA GLY A 315 -2.75 -32.59 8.62
C GLY A 315 -4.29 -32.49 8.72
N LYS A 316 -4.84 -32.20 9.90
CA LYS A 316 -6.29 -32.13 10.16
C LYS A 316 -6.84 -30.79 9.66
N LYS A 317 -7.84 -30.87 8.78
CA LYS A 317 -8.56 -29.71 8.25
C LYS A 317 -9.67 -29.31 9.23
N VAL A 318 -9.78 -28.01 9.52
CA VAL A 318 -10.85 -27.45 10.34
C VAL A 318 -11.94 -26.90 9.43
N HIS A 319 -13.20 -27.17 9.77
CA HIS A 319 -14.37 -26.84 8.96
C HIS A 319 -15.38 -26.01 9.76
N ARG A 320 -16.08 -25.10 9.09
CA ARG A 320 -17.27 -24.39 9.62
C ARG A 320 -18.50 -24.93 8.92
N THR A 321 -19.47 -25.41 9.67
CA THR A 321 -20.85 -25.55 9.19
C THR A 321 -21.53 -24.18 9.25
N ARG A 322 -22.28 -23.81 8.21
CA ARG A 322 -23.13 -22.59 8.25
C ARG A 322 -24.21 -22.72 9.31
N THR A 323 -24.47 -21.65 10.03
CA THR A 323 -25.61 -21.53 10.95
C THR A 323 -26.89 -21.17 10.18
N ASN A 324 -28.04 -21.31 10.82
CA ASN A 324 -29.32 -20.86 10.24
C ASN A 324 -29.32 -19.34 9.95
N ALA A 325 -28.57 -18.54 10.70
CA ALA A 325 -28.41 -17.11 10.44
C ALA A 325 -27.55 -16.85 9.19
N ASP A 326 -26.44 -17.57 9.03
CA ASP A 326 -25.60 -17.49 7.82
C ASP A 326 -26.40 -17.89 6.56
N LYS A 327 -27.27 -18.89 6.69
CA LYS A 327 -28.17 -19.28 5.62
C LYS A 327 -29.17 -18.16 5.30
N ALA A 328 -29.81 -17.55 6.30
CA ALA A 328 -30.78 -16.48 6.08
C ALA A 328 -30.19 -15.26 5.33
N PHE A 329 -28.92 -14.90 5.55
CA PHE A 329 -28.25 -13.88 4.74
C PHE A 329 -28.06 -14.31 3.28
N LEU A 330 -27.64 -15.55 3.05
CA LEU A 330 -27.39 -16.05 1.69
C LEU A 330 -28.69 -16.27 0.90
N ASP A 331 -29.72 -16.84 1.52
CA ASP A 331 -31.07 -16.97 0.94
C ASP A 331 -31.65 -15.57 0.60
N LYS A 332 -31.39 -14.54 1.44
CA LYS A 332 -31.75 -13.12 1.18
C LYS A 332 -30.99 -12.55 -0.02
N TRP A 333 -29.67 -12.76 -0.12
CA TRP A 333 -28.86 -12.23 -1.23
C TRP A 333 -29.20 -12.90 -2.56
N GLU A 334 -29.45 -14.22 -2.56
CA GLU A 334 -29.88 -14.97 -3.75
C GLU A 334 -31.27 -14.51 -4.22
N ALA A 335 -32.23 -14.35 -3.31
CA ALA A 335 -33.57 -13.83 -3.63
C ALA A 335 -33.58 -12.38 -4.16
N ARG A 336 -32.45 -11.65 -4.03
CA ARG A 336 -32.26 -10.29 -4.53
C ARG A 336 -31.27 -10.18 -5.71
N ASP A 337 -30.73 -11.30 -6.20
CA ASP A 337 -29.67 -11.36 -7.22
C ASP A 337 -28.40 -10.54 -6.83
N GLN A 338 -28.18 -10.31 -5.52
CA GLN A 338 -27.10 -9.48 -4.96
C GLN A 338 -25.70 -10.13 -5.06
N ALA A 339 -25.61 -11.40 -5.47
CA ALA A 339 -24.34 -12.13 -5.60
C ALA A 339 -23.85 -12.15 -7.06
N PHE A 340 -22.90 -11.26 -7.38
CA PHE A 340 -22.30 -10.98 -8.70
C PHE A 340 -23.28 -10.56 -9.82
N LYS A 341 -23.10 -9.34 -10.40
CA LYS A 341 -23.09 -9.09 -11.87
C LYS A 341 -22.92 -7.62 -12.27
N CYS A 342 -21.90 -7.32 -13.09
CA CYS A 342 -21.52 -5.97 -13.54
C CYS A 342 -21.23 -5.90 -15.06
N ARG A 343 -21.59 -4.79 -15.72
CA ARG A 343 -20.91 -4.28 -16.91
C ARG A 343 -20.57 -2.79 -16.72
N ARG A 344 -19.45 -2.34 -17.29
CA ARG A 344 -18.97 -0.94 -17.34
C ARG A 344 -20.10 0.01 -17.80
N GLU A 345 -20.19 1.25 -17.33
CA GLU A 345 -19.12 2.19 -16.93
C GLU A 345 -19.14 2.61 -15.45
N ASN A 346 -18.08 3.29 -14.98
CA ASN A 346 -17.93 3.94 -13.65
C ASN A 346 -18.18 3.07 -12.39
N VAL A 347 -18.09 1.75 -12.50
CA VAL A 347 -18.29 0.82 -11.37
C VAL A 347 -17.10 0.86 -10.39
N ARG A 348 -17.41 0.95 -9.10
CA ARG A 348 -16.42 0.96 -8.00
C ARG A 348 -16.35 -0.36 -7.25
N VAL A 349 -15.25 -0.60 -6.54
CA VAL A 349 -14.98 -1.82 -5.77
C VAL A 349 -14.77 -1.47 -4.30
N VAL A 350 -15.55 -2.07 -3.39
CA VAL A 350 -15.39 -1.92 -1.94
C VAL A 350 -14.44 -3.01 -1.44
N THR A 351 -13.21 -2.64 -1.12
CA THR A 351 -12.22 -3.53 -0.49
C THR A 351 -11.12 -2.73 0.20
N ASN A 352 -10.61 -3.25 1.31
CA ASN A 352 -9.41 -2.74 1.98
C ASN A 352 -8.13 -3.51 1.56
N ASP A 353 -8.19 -4.38 0.54
CA ASP A 353 -6.99 -5.02 0.01
C ASP A 353 -6.18 -4.05 -0.86
N PHE A 354 -4.89 -3.91 -0.56
CA PHE A 354 -3.93 -3.12 -1.32
C PHE A 354 -3.37 -3.87 -2.54
N MET A 355 -3.81 -5.11 -2.79
CA MET A 355 -3.45 -5.98 -3.93
C MET A 355 -1.94 -6.18 -4.15
N ARG A 356 -1.12 -6.05 -3.09
CA ARG A 356 0.35 -5.86 -3.22
C ARG A 356 1.03 -6.92 -4.08
N ASP A 357 0.63 -8.17 -3.94
CA ASP A 357 1.13 -9.31 -4.72
C ASP A 357 0.73 -9.27 -6.21
N HIS A 358 -0.48 -8.80 -6.51
CA HIS A 358 -0.97 -8.63 -7.88
C HIS A 358 -0.30 -7.45 -8.60
N ILE A 359 0.02 -6.37 -7.87
CA ILE A 359 0.70 -5.19 -8.45
C ILE A 359 2.09 -5.58 -8.98
N VAL A 360 2.87 -6.36 -8.21
CA VAL A 360 4.18 -6.87 -8.63
C VAL A 360 4.05 -7.68 -9.92
N VAL A 361 3.08 -8.59 -9.99
CA VAL A 361 2.86 -9.42 -11.18
C VAL A 361 2.43 -8.59 -12.40
N LEU A 362 1.60 -7.57 -12.24
CA LEU A 362 1.18 -6.66 -13.32
C LEU A 362 2.35 -5.81 -13.84
N ALA A 363 3.22 -5.33 -12.97
CA ALA A 363 4.41 -4.57 -13.35
C ALA A 363 5.46 -5.46 -14.05
N ASP A 364 5.86 -6.55 -13.39
CA ASP A 364 7.00 -7.37 -13.83
C ASP A 364 6.68 -8.23 -15.06
N GLN A 365 5.47 -8.83 -15.12
CA GLN A 365 5.12 -9.83 -16.14
C GLN A 365 4.30 -9.27 -17.30
N PHE A 366 3.65 -8.12 -17.09
CA PHE A 366 2.77 -7.49 -18.09
C PHE A 366 3.16 -6.04 -18.42
N HIS A 367 4.22 -5.51 -17.79
CA HIS A 367 4.77 -4.17 -18.03
C HIS A 367 3.72 -3.05 -17.91
N ILE A 368 2.75 -3.24 -17.03
CA ILE A 368 1.78 -2.21 -16.64
C ILE A 368 2.51 -1.24 -15.70
N SER A 369 2.57 0.05 -16.05
CA SER A 369 3.27 1.04 -15.23
C SER A 369 2.62 1.16 -13.84
N ARG A 370 3.46 1.38 -12.81
CA ARG A 370 2.99 1.48 -11.42
C ARG A 370 1.95 2.60 -11.25
N ASP A 371 2.20 3.76 -11.86
CA ASP A 371 1.23 4.86 -11.90
C ASP A 371 -0.12 4.46 -12.51
N LEU A 372 -0.14 3.70 -13.61
CA LEU A 372 -1.41 3.26 -14.22
C LEU A 372 -2.21 2.36 -13.25
N ILE A 373 -1.53 1.48 -12.52
CA ILE A 373 -2.17 0.63 -11.50
C ILE A 373 -2.71 1.48 -10.35
N ASP A 374 -1.94 2.47 -9.87
CA ASP A 374 -2.40 3.37 -8.81
C ASP A 374 -3.50 4.33 -9.29
N ARG A 375 -3.49 4.86 -10.53
CA ARG A 375 -4.61 5.63 -11.12
C ARG A 375 -5.87 4.79 -11.22
N TRP A 376 -5.75 3.54 -11.64
CA TRP A 376 -6.88 2.62 -11.65
C TRP A 376 -7.41 2.39 -10.24
N ARG A 377 -6.54 2.12 -9.26
CA ARG A 377 -6.95 1.95 -7.86
C ARG A 377 -7.63 3.21 -7.33
N ASP A 378 -7.01 4.37 -7.50
CA ASP A 378 -7.48 5.67 -7.02
C ASP A 378 -8.82 6.08 -7.64
N SER A 379 -9.20 5.55 -8.81
CA SER A 379 -10.48 5.82 -9.47
C SER A 379 -11.53 4.72 -9.31
N THR A 380 -11.14 3.51 -8.87
CA THR A 380 -12.01 2.33 -8.85
C THR A 380 -12.24 1.78 -7.44
N ILE A 381 -11.25 1.79 -6.54
CA ILE A 381 -11.40 1.22 -5.20
C ILE A 381 -11.85 2.30 -4.20
N VAL A 382 -12.86 1.96 -3.39
CA VAL A 382 -13.19 2.67 -2.16
C VAL A 382 -12.87 1.76 -0.96
N GLY A 383 -12.42 2.37 0.13
CA GLY A 383 -12.23 1.67 1.39
C GLY A 383 -13.55 1.48 2.14
N VAL A 384 -13.49 0.76 3.25
CA VAL A 384 -14.62 0.59 4.16
C VAL A 384 -14.16 0.51 5.60
N ARG A 385 -14.81 1.26 6.49
CA ARG A 385 -14.59 1.20 7.93
C ARG A 385 -15.85 0.64 8.60
N VAL A 386 -15.62 -0.29 9.53
CA VAL A 386 -16.69 -0.97 10.27
C VAL A 386 -16.43 -0.79 11.75
N LEU A 387 -17.34 -0.10 12.43
CA LEU A 387 -17.35 0.07 13.88
C LEU A 387 -18.40 -0.87 14.48
N ASP A 388 -17.96 -2.05 14.90
CA ASP A 388 -18.78 -3.00 15.65
C ASP A 388 -18.62 -2.75 17.15
N ARG A 389 -19.66 -2.21 17.78
CA ARG A 389 -19.74 -1.91 19.22
C ARG A 389 -19.98 -3.16 20.08
N THR A 390 -20.20 -4.33 19.48
CA THR A 390 -20.29 -5.62 20.19
C THR A 390 -18.92 -6.27 20.42
N LEU A 391 -17.90 -5.88 19.64
CA LEU A 391 -16.52 -6.31 19.87
C LEU A 391 -15.98 -5.63 21.12
N LYS A 392 -15.77 -6.41 22.18
CA LYS A 392 -15.06 -5.95 23.38
C LYS A 392 -13.58 -5.77 23.05
N PRO A 393 -12.96 -4.61 23.34
CA PRO A 393 -11.50 -4.55 23.42
C PRO A 393 -11.02 -5.35 24.62
N ASP A 394 -9.86 -5.99 24.50
CA ASP A 394 -9.32 -6.86 25.55
C ASP A 394 -9.21 -6.13 26.90
N GLY A 395 -9.78 -6.75 27.94
CA GLY A 395 -9.69 -6.29 29.32
C GLY A 395 -10.74 -5.27 29.80
N VAL A 396 -11.62 -4.73 28.96
CA VAL A 396 -12.59 -3.70 29.38
C VAL A 396 -14.02 -4.24 29.52
N THR A 397 -14.56 -4.21 30.74
CA THR A 397 -15.98 -4.47 31.02
C THR A 397 -16.79 -3.17 30.96
N SER A 398 -17.35 -2.85 29.79
CA SER A 398 -18.28 -1.72 29.60
C SER A 398 -19.74 -2.12 29.88
N THR A 399 -20.39 -1.41 30.80
CA THR A 399 -21.83 -1.51 31.07
C THR A 399 -22.56 -0.29 30.53
N SER A 400 -22.95 -0.33 29.25
CA SER A 400 -23.66 0.78 28.59
C SER A 400 -24.74 0.30 27.63
N ASN A 401 -26.00 0.31 28.08
CA ASN A 401 -27.15 0.10 27.21
C ASN A 401 -27.43 1.38 26.41
N SER A 402 -27.08 1.39 25.12
CA SER A 402 -27.43 2.47 24.19
C SER A 402 -28.06 1.89 22.93
N ALA A 403 -29.27 2.35 22.59
CA ALA A 403 -30.09 1.79 21.50
C ALA A 403 -29.68 2.27 20.09
N THR A 404 -28.43 2.67 19.90
CA THR A 404 -27.83 2.90 18.58
C THR A 404 -27.53 1.58 17.88
N SER A 405 -27.64 1.50 16.56
CA SER A 405 -27.21 0.33 15.77
C SER A 405 -25.82 -0.13 16.21
N ALA A 406 -25.73 -1.39 16.68
CA ALA A 406 -24.50 -1.91 17.27
C ALA A 406 -23.37 -2.05 16.23
N LEU A 407 -23.74 -2.18 14.96
CA LEU A 407 -22.85 -2.12 13.81
C LEU A 407 -23.05 -0.79 13.07
N GLN A 408 -21.96 -0.07 12.81
CA GLN A 408 -21.93 1.12 11.96
C GLN A 408 -20.90 0.91 10.84
N VAL A 409 -21.23 1.39 9.64
CA VAL A 409 -20.40 1.27 8.43
C VAL A 409 -20.18 2.65 7.83
N GLU A 410 -18.97 2.86 7.31
CA GLU A 410 -18.55 4.06 6.60
C GLU A 410 -17.85 3.62 5.31
N ILE A 411 -18.33 4.09 4.16
CA ILE A 411 -17.65 3.91 2.88
C ILE A 411 -16.60 5.01 2.76
N VAL A 412 -15.33 4.61 2.69
CA VAL A 412 -14.20 5.56 2.66
C VAL A 412 -13.89 5.89 1.21
N GLU A 413 -14.38 7.06 0.80
CA GLU A 413 -14.17 7.58 -0.54
C GLU A 413 -12.70 7.80 -0.90
N SER A 414 -12.40 7.65 -2.19
CA SER A 414 -11.09 8.03 -2.72
C SER A 414 -10.96 9.56 -2.70
N LEU A 415 -9.76 10.09 -2.43
CA LEU A 415 -9.49 11.53 -2.48
C LEU A 415 -9.96 12.15 -3.81
N PRO A 416 -10.48 13.39 -3.82
CA PRO A 416 -11.03 14.01 -5.03
C PRO A 416 -9.98 14.43 -6.07
N TYR A 417 -8.69 14.15 -5.80
CA TYR A 417 -7.49 14.36 -6.61
C TYR A 417 -6.53 13.15 -6.51
N SER A 418 -5.41 13.19 -7.23
CA SER A 418 -4.35 12.16 -7.19
C SER A 418 -3.08 12.65 -6.46
N LEU A 419 -2.61 11.90 -5.47
CA LEU A 419 -1.40 12.20 -4.67
C LEU A 419 -0.11 11.91 -5.45
N VAL A 420 0.22 12.81 -6.37
CA VAL A 420 1.45 12.87 -7.17
C VAL A 420 1.87 14.33 -7.34
N VAL A 421 3.09 14.63 -7.82
CA VAL A 421 3.45 16.00 -8.22
C VAL A 421 2.57 16.47 -9.38
N GLN A 422 2.01 17.68 -9.30
CA GLN A 422 1.10 18.22 -10.32
C GLN A 422 1.57 19.59 -10.84
N GLY A 423 2.14 19.61 -12.05
CA GLY A 423 2.50 20.83 -12.77
C GLY A 423 1.30 21.44 -13.51
N HIS A 424 1.09 22.74 -13.32
CA HIS A 424 -0.01 23.50 -13.91
C HIS A 424 0.60 24.64 -14.75
N GLY A 425 0.90 24.32 -16.01
CA GLY A 425 1.71 25.18 -16.88
C GLY A 425 3.17 25.31 -16.40
N ASP A 426 3.84 26.38 -16.82
CA ASP A 426 5.27 26.63 -16.55
C ASP A 426 5.53 27.41 -15.25
N SER A 427 4.49 27.60 -14.42
CA SER A 427 4.49 28.57 -13.33
C SER A 427 3.95 28.06 -12.00
N ILE A 428 3.26 26.92 -11.94
CA ILE A 428 2.67 26.40 -10.69
C ILE A 428 2.95 24.89 -10.57
N TYR A 429 3.45 24.45 -9.42
CA TYR A 429 3.60 23.04 -9.07
C TYR A 429 3.03 22.77 -7.68
N HIS A 430 2.25 21.68 -7.56
CA HIS A 430 1.80 21.15 -6.27
C HIS A 430 2.54 19.85 -5.98
N ILE A 431 3.20 19.78 -4.83
CA ILE A 431 3.98 18.62 -4.40
C ILE A 431 3.34 18.05 -3.13
N PRO A 432 2.86 16.80 -3.14
CA PRO A 432 2.17 16.21 -1.99
C PRO A 432 3.16 15.86 -0.87
N LEU A 433 2.74 16.03 0.39
CA LEU A 433 3.56 15.70 1.55
C LEU A 433 3.26 14.27 2.07
N ALA A 434 4.32 13.56 2.45
CA ALA A 434 4.26 12.20 2.96
C ALA A 434 3.65 12.18 4.37
N ARG A 435 2.45 11.60 4.50
CA ARG A 435 1.69 11.57 5.76
C ARG A 435 2.39 10.75 6.85
N SER A 436 2.26 11.23 8.09
CA SER A 436 2.56 10.44 9.29
C SER A 436 1.57 9.27 9.42
N ILE A 437 2.04 8.12 9.88
CA ILE A 437 1.21 6.93 10.08
C ILE A 437 0.12 7.24 11.12
N GLY A 438 -1.14 7.01 10.76
CA GLY A 438 -2.30 7.23 11.64
C GLY A 438 -2.86 8.66 11.70
N ALA A 439 -2.28 9.63 10.97
CA ALA A 439 -2.91 10.93 10.79
C ALA A 439 -4.21 10.78 9.99
N ASN A 440 -5.32 11.36 10.46
CA ASN A 440 -6.62 11.32 9.77
C ASN A 440 -6.83 12.54 8.84
N ASP A 441 -6.08 13.61 9.06
CA ASP A 441 -6.19 14.92 8.42
C ASP A 441 -6.09 14.84 6.88
N PRO A 442 -6.61 15.82 6.11
CA PRO A 442 -6.40 15.85 4.67
C PRO A 442 -4.90 15.94 4.33
N PRO A 443 -4.45 15.35 3.20
CA PRO A 443 -3.06 15.49 2.74
C PRO A 443 -2.62 16.95 2.59
N GLU A 444 -1.45 17.27 3.14
CA GLU A 444 -0.79 18.56 2.97
C GLU A 444 -0.08 18.63 1.60
N TRP A 445 0.02 19.83 1.05
CA TRP A 445 0.73 20.10 -0.20
C TRP A 445 1.67 21.30 -0.08
N LEU A 446 2.86 21.19 -0.65
CA LEU A 446 3.73 22.32 -0.95
C LEU A 446 3.25 22.94 -2.27
N CYS A 447 2.79 24.19 -2.24
CA CYS A 447 2.47 24.96 -3.42
C CYS A 447 3.67 25.84 -3.80
N LEU A 448 4.17 25.65 -5.03
CA LEU A 448 5.19 26.47 -5.64
C LEU A 448 4.54 27.26 -6.78
N SER A 449 4.35 28.57 -6.61
CA SER A 449 3.65 29.40 -7.60
C SER A 449 4.50 30.60 -8.01
N ARG A 450 4.64 30.88 -9.30
CA ARG A 450 5.28 32.12 -9.75
C ARG A 450 4.29 33.25 -9.56
N GLY A 451 4.57 34.13 -8.59
CA GLY A 451 3.84 35.37 -8.41
C GLY A 451 3.82 36.15 -9.72
N THR A 452 2.65 36.23 -10.35
CA THR A 452 2.43 37.10 -11.49
C THR A 452 2.59 38.54 -11.02
N ARG A 453 3.62 39.22 -11.52
CA ARG A 453 3.82 40.65 -11.23
C ARG A 453 2.55 41.42 -11.61
N ARG A 454 1.93 42.04 -10.60
CA ARG A 454 1.09 43.22 -10.79
C ARG A 454 1.98 44.47 -10.90
#